data_AF-A0A8T0U2Q2-F1
#
_entry.id   AF-A0A8T0U2Q2-F1
#
_cell.length_a   1.000
_cell.length_b   1.000
_cell.length_c   1.000
_cell.angle_alpha   90.00
_cell.angle_beta   90.00
_cell.angle_gamma   90.00
#
_symmetry.space_group_name_H-M   'P 1'
#
loop_
_entity.id
_entity.type
_entity.pdbx_description
1 polymer ?
#
loop_
_entity_poly.entity_id
_entity_poly.type
_entity_poly.pdbx_seq_one_letter_code
_entity_poly.pdbx_strand_id
1 'polypeptide(L)'
;MVVLSGAHSIGVSHRSSFAGVPSNPANRLYNFSGIDQSLSNAYAFLLRSICPPSSNQTFPATTPFMDLITPTKLDSKYYVGLQNNLGLFSSDAALMTNATTKALVDAFARSEATWRAKFARSMLKMGGIEVLTGTQGEIRRNCRVINPARTTTGAHPVVAGSSGSSGSTEVAAS
;
A
#
# COMPACT_ATOMS: atom_id res chain seq x y z
N MET A 1 8.65 -8.18 -4.75
CA MET A 1 9.00 -6.76 -4.94
C MET A 1 8.75 -6.33 -6.40
N VAL A 2 9.59 -6.66 -7.39
CA VAL A 2 9.45 -6.24 -8.81
C VAL A 2 8.03 -6.40 -9.40
N VAL A 3 7.37 -7.52 -9.12
CA VAL A 3 6.01 -7.79 -9.60
C VAL A 3 5.00 -6.79 -9.03
N LEU A 4 5.03 -6.53 -7.72
CA LEU A 4 4.08 -5.64 -7.04
C LEU A 4 4.34 -4.17 -7.36
N SER A 5 5.59 -3.78 -7.67
CA SER A 5 5.91 -2.46 -8.18
C SER A 5 5.16 -2.13 -9.48
N GLY A 6 4.72 -3.14 -10.24
CA GLY A 6 3.85 -2.97 -11.40
C GLY A 6 2.49 -2.32 -11.09
N ALA A 7 2.09 -2.21 -9.81
CA ALA A 7 0.93 -1.42 -9.41
C ALA A 7 1.08 0.07 -9.78
N HIS A 8 2.32 0.58 -9.94
CA HIS A 8 2.58 1.93 -10.45
C HIS A 8 2.21 2.13 -11.93
N SER A 9 1.69 1.10 -12.61
CA SER A 9 1.04 1.23 -13.93
C SER A 9 -0.22 2.10 -13.90
N ILE A 10 -0.79 2.39 -12.73
CA ILE A 10 -1.97 3.24 -12.58
C ILE A 10 -1.80 4.23 -11.45
N GLY A 11 -2.55 5.33 -11.51
CA GLY A 11 -2.63 6.31 -10.44
C GLY A 11 -1.62 7.44 -10.60
N VAL A 12 -1.50 8.24 -9.55
CA VAL A 12 -0.76 9.50 -9.55
C VAL A 12 0.12 9.62 -8.33
N SER A 13 1.11 10.51 -8.39
CA SER A 13 1.96 10.82 -7.24
C SER A 13 2.12 12.30 -7.03
N HIS A 14 2.11 12.73 -5.77
CA HIS A 14 2.57 14.06 -5.41
C HIS A 14 4.03 14.28 -5.80
N ARG A 15 4.37 15.52 -6.16
CA ARG A 15 5.76 15.91 -6.51
C ARG A 15 6.78 15.60 -5.42
N SER A 16 6.39 15.65 -4.14
CA SER A 16 7.29 15.44 -3.00
C SER A 16 7.94 14.05 -3.02
N SER A 17 7.28 13.09 -3.65
CA SER A 17 7.75 11.70 -3.76
C SER A 17 8.88 11.48 -4.76
N PHE A 18 9.13 12.40 -5.70
CA PHE A 18 10.15 12.22 -6.76
C PHE A 18 10.94 13.50 -7.12
N ALA A 19 10.42 14.68 -6.81
CA ALA A 19 10.98 15.99 -7.14
C ALA A 19 11.30 16.81 -5.88
N GLY A 20 11.56 16.13 -4.76
CA GLY A 20 11.69 16.73 -3.44
C GLY A 20 12.69 17.90 -3.34
N VAL A 21 12.76 18.51 -2.16
CA VAL A 21 13.75 19.56 -1.85
C VAL A 21 15.19 19.03 -2.00
N PRO A 22 16.22 19.89 -2.16
CA PRO A 22 17.61 19.47 -2.36
C PRO A 22 18.17 18.49 -1.29
N SER A 23 17.56 18.39 -0.11
CA SER A 23 17.91 17.43 0.94
C SER A 23 17.17 16.08 0.87
N ASN A 24 16.25 15.88 -0.09
CA ASN A 24 15.50 14.63 -0.23
C ASN A 24 16.31 13.61 -1.07
N PRO A 25 16.63 12.42 -0.55
CA PRO A 25 17.33 11.37 -1.30
C PRO A 25 16.54 10.82 -2.50
N ALA A 26 15.23 11.06 -2.57
CA ALA A 26 14.37 10.74 -3.71
C ALA A 26 14.23 11.91 -4.71
N ASN A 27 15.03 12.98 -4.58
CA ASN A 27 14.98 14.12 -5.49
C ASN A 27 15.65 13.79 -6.83
N ARG A 28 14.84 13.61 -7.87
CA ARG A 28 15.30 13.30 -9.22
C ARG A 28 15.34 14.50 -10.16
N LEU A 29 14.75 15.64 -9.77
CA LEU A 29 14.59 16.79 -10.65
C LEU A 29 15.44 18.01 -10.27
N TYR A 30 15.78 18.20 -8.99
CA TYR A 30 16.31 19.46 -8.47
C TYR A 30 17.50 19.26 -7.52
N ASN A 31 18.35 18.25 -7.75
CA ASN A 31 19.53 18.03 -6.92
C ASN A 31 20.65 19.03 -7.30
N PHE A 32 21.61 19.29 -6.40
CA PHE A 32 22.81 20.08 -6.66
C PHE A 32 23.63 19.52 -7.83
N SER A 33 23.65 18.20 -7.99
CA SER A 33 24.30 17.51 -9.10
C SER A 33 23.50 17.51 -10.42
N GLY A 34 22.30 18.10 -10.43
CA GLY A 34 21.42 18.15 -11.60
C GLY A 34 20.25 17.16 -11.57
N ILE A 35 19.81 16.74 -12.76
CA ILE A 35 18.75 15.73 -12.96
C ILE A 35 19.35 14.34 -12.75
N ASP A 36 18.58 13.44 -12.15
CA ASP A 36 18.96 12.03 -12.02
C ASP A 36 19.25 11.40 -13.39
N GLN A 37 20.44 10.81 -13.56
CA GLN A 37 20.91 10.21 -14.81
C GLN A 37 20.09 8.98 -15.24
N SER A 38 19.37 8.35 -14.30
CA SER A 38 18.44 7.25 -14.57
C SER A 38 17.05 7.71 -15.02
N LEU A 39 16.85 9.03 -15.20
CA LEU A 39 15.63 9.63 -15.71
C LEU A 39 15.87 10.19 -17.11
N SER A 40 14.98 9.92 -18.05
CA SER A 40 15.04 10.52 -19.38
C SER A 40 15.00 12.04 -19.29
N ASN A 41 15.94 12.72 -19.97
CA ASN A 41 16.00 14.19 -19.99
C ASN A 41 14.71 14.83 -20.51
N ALA A 42 14.09 14.24 -21.53
CA ALA A 42 12.81 14.72 -22.08
C ALA A 42 11.69 14.57 -21.05
N TYR A 43 11.67 13.46 -20.31
CA TYR A 43 10.68 13.25 -19.27
C TYR A 43 10.91 14.16 -18.07
N ALA A 44 12.16 14.37 -17.66
CA ALA A 44 12.52 15.33 -16.62
C ALA A 44 12.11 16.76 -17.01
N PHE A 45 12.27 17.16 -18.27
CA PHE A 45 11.80 18.46 -18.76
C PHE A 45 10.28 18.58 -18.65
N LEU A 46 9.53 17.56 -19.09
CA LEU A 46 8.08 17.51 -18.92
C LEU A 46 7.68 17.64 -17.45
N LEU A 47 8.28 16.84 -16.56
CA LEU A 47 7.99 16.88 -15.12
C LEU A 47 8.32 18.23 -14.50
N ARG A 48 9.43 18.88 -14.89
CA ARG A 48 9.77 20.23 -14.43
C ARG A 48 8.76 21.30 -14.87
N SER A 49 8.15 21.15 -16.04
CA SER A 49 7.09 22.06 -16.52
C SER A 49 5.80 21.94 -15.69
N ILE A 50 5.50 20.73 -15.21
CA ILE A 50 4.31 20.43 -14.41
C ILE A 50 4.58 20.67 -12.91
N CYS A 51 5.83 20.54 -12.47
CA CYS A 51 6.25 20.63 -11.07
C CYS A 51 7.40 21.65 -10.86
N PRO A 52 7.23 22.96 -11.17
CA PRO A 52 8.31 23.95 -11.14
C PRO A 52 9.00 24.06 -9.76
N PRO A 53 10.30 24.39 -9.67
CA PRO A 53 11.00 24.47 -8.38
C PRO A 53 10.37 25.58 -7.49
N SER A 54 10.05 25.29 -6.22
CA SER A 54 9.55 26.34 -5.31
C SER A 54 10.67 27.24 -4.84
N SER A 55 10.39 28.54 -4.79
CA SER A 55 11.10 29.46 -3.91
C SER A 55 10.37 29.75 -2.59
N ASN A 56 9.03 29.67 -2.47
CA ASN A 56 8.30 29.98 -1.21
C ASN A 56 6.75 29.74 -1.21
N GLN A 57 6.19 28.74 -1.91
CA GLN A 57 4.73 28.56 -1.99
C GLN A 57 4.26 27.16 -1.60
N THR A 58 3.24 27.11 -0.74
CA THR A 58 2.31 26.00 -0.57
C THR A 58 1.78 25.61 -1.95
N PHE A 59 2.25 24.47 -2.47
CA PHE A 59 2.01 24.11 -3.86
C PHE A 59 0.55 23.75 -4.14
N PRO A 60 0.04 24.01 -5.37
CA PRO A 60 -1.07 23.22 -5.87
C PRO A 60 -0.64 21.75 -5.86
N ALA A 61 -1.56 20.86 -5.48
CA ALA A 61 -1.34 19.42 -5.36
C ALA A 61 -1.12 18.75 -6.72
N THR A 62 -0.05 19.10 -7.43
CA THR A 62 0.26 18.52 -8.73
C THR A 62 0.60 17.06 -8.54
N THR A 63 -0.14 16.23 -9.26
CA THR A 63 -0.14 14.78 -9.14
C THR A 63 0.03 14.17 -10.53
N PRO A 64 1.23 14.17 -11.13
CA PRO A 64 1.45 13.48 -12.40
C PRO A 64 1.17 11.99 -12.26
N PHE A 65 0.81 11.37 -13.38
CA PHE A 65 0.61 9.93 -13.48
C PHE A 65 1.92 9.18 -13.20
N MET A 66 1.80 8.03 -12.52
CA MET A 66 2.95 7.17 -12.22
C MET A 66 3.44 6.39 -13.45
N ASP A 67 2.54 6.11 -14.41
CA ASP A 67 2.86 5.60 -15.74
C ASP A 67 2.52 6.65 -16.81
N LEU A 68 3.52 7.02 -17.61
CA LEU A 68 3.37 7.97 -18.70
C LEU A 68 2.72 7.33 -19.95
N ILE A 69 2.85 6.01 -20.13
CA ILE A 69 2.45 5.32 -21.36
C ILE A 69 0.95 5.05 -21.36
N THR A 70 0.41 4.49 -20.27
CA THR A 70 -1.01 4.13 -20.13
C THR A 70 -1.54 4.48 -18.73
N PRO A 71 -1.69 5.77 -18.41
CA PRO A 71 -1.86 6.28 -17.03
C PRO A 71 -3.05 5.73 -16.23
N THR A 72 -4.07 5.22 -16.91
CA THR A 72 -5.33 4.75 -16.32
C THR A 72 -5.57 3.25 -16.52
N LYS A 73 -4.59 2.50 -17.06
CA LYS A 73 -4.74 1.07 -17.32
C LYS A 73 -3.69 0.28 -16.54
N LEU A 74 -4.17 -0.72 -15.80
CA LEU A 74 -3.29 -1.67 -15.12
C LEU A 74 -2.79 -2.69 -16.14
N ASP A 75 -1.61 -2.45 -16.69
CA ASP A 75 -0.93 -3.32 -17.65
C ASP A 75 0.60 -3.35 -17.43
N SER A 76 1.33 -3.97 -18.35
CA SER A 76 2.79 -4.09 -18.22
C SER A 76 3.58 -2.93 -18.84
N LYS A 77 2.91 -1.85 -19.30
CA LYS A 77 3.60 -0.69 -19.89
C LYS A 77 4.44 0.06 -18.87
N TYR A 78 4.12 -0.01 -17.59
CA TYR A 78 5.02 0.39 -16.51
C TYR A 78 6.45 -0.12 -16.73
N TYR A 79 6.63 -1.42 -17.03
CA TYR A 79 7.95 -2.03 -17.25
C TYR A 79 8.62 -1.58 -18.54
N VAL A 80 7.82 -1.33 -19.60
CA VAL A 80 8.33 -0.70 -20.84
C VAL A 80 8.85 0.71 -20.53
N GLY A 81 8.15 1.46 -19.68
CA GLY A 81 8.59 2.76 -19.20
C GLY A 81 9.96 2.69 -18.49
N LEU A 82 10.16 1.70 -17.61
CA LEU A 82 11.44 1.52 -16.92
C LEU A 82 12.61 1.27 -17.88
N GLN A 83 12.41 0.50 -18.94
CA GLN A 83 13.43 0.27 -19.97
C GLN A 83 13.84 1.54 -20.73
N ASN A 84 12.97 2.55 -20.72
CA ASN A 84 13.18 3.84 -21.39
C ASN A 84 13.51 4.97 -20.41
N ASN A 85 13.91 4.65 -19.17
CA ASN A 85 14.19 5.64 -18.11
C ASN A 85 12.99 6.57 -17.83
N LEU A 86 11.76 6.04 -17.95
CA LEU A 86 10.50 6.76 -17.70
C LEU A 86 9.84 6.39 -16.37
N GLY A 87 10.50 5.59 -15.52
CA GLY A 87 10.02 5.35 -14.15
C GLY A 87 9.98 6.66 -13.38
N LEU A 88 8.89 6.95 -12.65
CA LEU A 88 8.72 8.22 -11.95
C LEU A 88 9.60 8.28 -10.70
N PHE A 89 9.60 7.21 -9.89
CA PHE A 89 10.31 7.17 -8.62
C PHE A 89 11.74 6.67 -8.75
N SER A 90 12.59 7.02 -7.78
CA SER A 90 13.94 6.45 -7.67
C SER A 90 13.87 4.95 -7.36
N SER A 91 12.85 4.52 -6.62
CA SER A 91 12.55 3.11 -6.36
C SER A 91 12.16 2.33 -7.62
N ASP A 92 11.53 2.98 -8.61
CA ASP A 92 11.25 2.38 -9.92
C ASP A 92 12.54 2.20 -10.73
N ALA A 93 13.37 3.25 -10.79
CA ALA A 93 14.67 3.20 -11.46
C ALA A 93 15.61 2.17 -10.82
N ALA A 94 15.53 1.99 -9.50
CA ALA A 94 16.30 0.98 -8.77
C ALA A 94 16.01 -0.46 -9.24
N LEU A 95 14.85 -0.74 -9.86
CA LEU A 95 14.57 -2.07 -10.42
C LEU A 95 15.49 -2.42 -11.59
N MET A 96 16.10 -1.41 -12.22
CA MET A 96 16.97 -1.56 -13.39
C MET A 96 18.47 -1.66 -13.03
N THR A 97 18.86 -1.44 -11.76
CA THR A 97 20.28 -1.34 -11.36
C THR A 97 20.94 -2.71 -11.12
N ASN A 98 20.17 -3.72 -10.67
CA ASN A 98 20.66 -5.07 -10.45
C ASN A 98 20.24 -6.01 -11.58
N ALA A 99 21.13 -6.91 -12.02
CA ALA A 99 20.87 -7.84 -13.13
C ALA A 99 19.64 -8.73 -12.90
N THR A 100 19.41 -9.19 -11.67
CA THR A 100 18.29 -10.07 -11.33
C THR A 100 16.95 -9.36 -11.46
N THR A 101 16.83 -8.14 -10.92
CA THR A 101 15.59 -7.36 -11.00
C THR A 101 15.35 -6.86 -12.41
N LYS A 102 16.41 -6.44 -13.11
CA LYS A 102 16.33 -6.02 -14.51
C LYS A 102 15.84 -7.14 -15.42
N ALA A 103 16.31 -8.38 -15.23
CA ALA A 103 15.83 -9.53 -16.01
C ALA A 103 14.32 -9.78 -15.83
N LEU A 104 13.79 -9.54 -14.62
CA LEU A 104 12.35 -9.62 -14.36
C LEU A 104 11.58 -8.47 -15.03
N VAL A 105 12.10 -7.23 -14.97
CA VAL A 105 11.52 -6.09 -15.69
C VAL A 105 11.45 -6.38 -17.19
N ASP A 106 12.55 -6.86 -17.77
CA ASP A 106 12.63 -7.21 -19.19
C ASP A 106 11.64 -8.32 -19.57
N ALA A 107 11.44 -9.31 -18.70
CA ALA A 107 10.45 -10.36 -18.92
C ALA A 107 9.00 -9.84 -18.88
N PHE A 108 8.69 -8.94 -17.96
CA PHE A 108 7.34 -8.37 -17.82
C PHE A 108 7.01 -7.35 -18.91
N ALA A 109 8.00 -6.59 -19.38
CA ALA A 109 7.86 -5.74 -20.55
C ALA A 109 7.53 -6.56 -21.82
N ARG A 110 8.10 -7.76 -21.97
CA ARG A 110 7.85 -8.67 -23.10
C ARG A 110 6.53 -9.43 -23.03
N SER A 111 6.04 -9.76 -21.83
CA SER A 111 4.82 -10.57 -21.67
C SER A 111 3.93 -10.03 -20.55
N GLU A 112 2.90 -9.29 -20.96
CA GLU A 112 1.85 -8.81 -20.05
C GLU A 112 1.11 -9.96 -19.36
N ALA A 113 0.83 -11.06 -20.08
CA ALA A 113 0.17 -12.23 -19.52
C ALA A 113 0.96 -12.85 -18.36
N THR A 114 2.28 -12.99 -18.53
CA THR A 114 3.17 -13.51 -17.48
C THR A 114 3.18 -12.58 -16.26
N TRP A 115 3.24 -11.27 -16.49
CA TRP A 115 3.18 -10.30 -15.41
C TRP A 115 1.84 -10.35 -14.68
N ARG A 116 0.69 -10.28 -15.38
CA ARG A 116 -0.66 -10.34 -14.77
C ARG A 116 -0.83 -11.58 -13.89
N ALA A 117 -0.42 -12.74 -14.39
CA ALA A 117 -0.49 -14.00 -13.63
C ALA A 117 0.40 -14.00 -12.37
N LYS A 118 1.56 -13.34 -12.41
CA LYS A 118 2.43 -13.17 -11.24
C LYS A 118 1.92 -12.08 -10.29
N PHE A 119 1.33 -11.02 -10.83
CA PHE A 119 0.74 -9.92 -10.07
C PHE A 119 -0.41 -10.43 -9.21
N ALA A 120 -1.36 -11.17 -9.80
CA ALA A 120 -2.46 -11.81 -9.07
C ALA A 120 -1.95 -12.70 -7.92
N ARG A 121 -0.98 -13.59 -8.19
CA ARG A 121 -0.39 -14.44 -7.14
C ARG A 121 0.34 -13.65 -6.05
N SER A 122 1.01 -12.56 -6.43
CA SER A 122 1.72 -11.72 -5.46
C SER A 122 0.76 -10.94 -4.58
N MET A 123 -0.37 -10.46 -5.13
CA MET A 123 -1.43 -9.81 -4.37
C MET A 123 -2.08 -10.78 -3.37
N LEU A 124 -2.35 -12.03 -3.77
CA LEU A 124 -2.85 -13.07 -2.86
C LEU A 124 -1.85 -13.35 -1.73
N LYS A 125 -0.57 -13.48 -2.05
CA LYS A 125 0.49 -13.69 -1.05
C LYS A 125 0.59 -12.51 -0.09
N MET A 126 0.53 -11.28 -0.59
CA MET A 126 0.57 -10.05 0.21
C MET A 126 -0.65 -9.94 1.14
N GLY A 127 -1.83 -10.31 0.64
CA GLY A 127 -3.06 -10.29 1.44
C GLY A 127 -3.11 -11.33 2.56
N GLY A 128 -2.19 -12.30 2.56
CA GLY A 128 -2.06 -13.31 3.63
C GLY A 128 -1.06 -12.96 4.72
N ILE A 129 -0.43 -11.78 4.69
CA ILE A 129 0.55 -11.36 5.70
C ILE A 129 -0.19 -11.02 7.01
N GLU A 130 0.14 -11.73 8.09
CA GLU A 130 -0.26 -11.43 9.48
C GLU A 130 -1.78 -11.20 9.67
N VAL A 131 -2.60 -11.95 8.92
CA VAL A 131 -4.05 -11.83 9.00
C VAL A 131 -4.59 -12.33 10.33
N LEU A 132 -5.56 -11.60 10.90
CA LEU A 132 -6.31 -12.01 12.08
C LEU A 132 -7.39 -13.02 11.66
N THR A 133 -7.45 -14.17 12.34
CA THR A 133 -8.35 -15.28 11.99
C THR A 133 -9.12 -15.80 13.20
N GLY A 134 -10.21 -16.52 12.96
CA GLY A 134 -11.04 -17.08 14.03
C GLY A 134 -11.64 -15.99 14.92
N THR A 135 -11.28 -16.00 16.20
CA THR A 135 -11.73 -15.02 17.20
C THR A 135 -10.73 -13.88 17.45
N GLN A 136 -9.64 -13.81 16.67
CA GLN A 136 -8.67 -12.72 16.76
C GLN A 136 -9.24 -11.43 16.15
N GLY A 137 -9.10 -10.31 16.86
CA GLY A 137 -9.60 -9.01 16.41
C GLY A 137 -11.12 -8.90 16.48
N GLU A 138 -11.71 -8.15 15.54
CA GLU A 138 -13.15 -7.94 15.46
C GLU A 138 -13.61 -7.59 14.03
N ILE A 139 -14.88 -7.83 13.73
CA ILE A 139 -15.52 -7.25 12.54
C ILE A 139 -15.94 -5.83 12.88
N ARG A 140 -15.23 -4.84 12.34
CA ARG A 140 -15.54 -3.42 12.57
C ARG A 140 -16.84 -3.02 11.87
N ARG A 141 -17.73 -2.35 12.61
CA ARG A 141 -18.96 -1.75 12.03
C ARG A 141 -18.66 -0.44 11.29
N ASN A 142 -17.58 0.23 11.68
CA ASN A 142 -17.04 1.41 11.03
C ASN A 142 -15.52 1.25 10.97
N CYS A 143 -14.93 1.20 9.77
CA CYS A 143 -13.50 0.93 9.60
C CYS A 143 -12.58 1.95 10.30
N ARG A 144 -13.09 3.15 10.57
CA ARG A 144 -12.34 4.27 11.16
C ARG A 144 -12.18 4.20 12.68
N VAL A 145 -13.00 3.39 13.37
CA VAL A 145 -13.02 3.32 14.83
C VAL A 145 -13.11 1.87 15.31
N ILE A 146 -12.52 1.57 16.46
CA ILE A 146 -12.74 0.28 17.13
C ILE A 146 -14.17 0.20 17.65
N ASN A 147 -14.76 -1.00 17.70
CA ASN A 147 -16.06 -1.12 18.35
C ASN A 147 -15.93 -0.82 19.85
N PRO A 148 -16.99 -0.32 20.50
CA PRO A 148 -16.98 -0.11 21.95
C PRO A 148 -16.76 -1.44 22.68
N ALA A 149 -16.00 -1.41 23.78
CA ALA A 149 -15.90 -2.55 24.67
C ALA A 149 -17.32 -2.95 25.13
N ARG A 150 -17.62 -4.25 25.13
CA ARG A 150 -18.89 -4.75 25.70
C ARG A 150 -18.87 -4.44 27.20
N THR A 151 -19.52 -3.37 27.61
CA THR A 151 -19.86 -3.15 29.01
C THR A 151 -20.91 -4.20 29.36
N THR A 152 -20.57 -5.17 30.21
CA THR A 152 -21.56 -6.06 30.83
C THR A 152 -22.35 -5.26 31.86
N THR A 153 -23.20 -4.34 31.42
CA THR A 153 -24.25 -3.76 32.26
C THR A 153 -25.42 -4.73 32.29
N GLY A 154 -25.36 -5.65 33.25
CA GLY A 154 -26.38 -6.66 33.44
C GLY A 154 -26.03 -7.70 34.50
N ALA A 155 -25.49 -7.26 35.65
CA ALA A 155 -25.71 -8.02 36.87
C ALA A 155 -27.22 -7.99 37.15
N HIS A 156 -27.93 -9.02 36.72
CA HIS A 156 -29.22 -9.33 37.33
C HIS A 156 -28.95 -9.62 38.81
N PRO A 157 -29.52 -8.86 39.77
CA PRO A 157 -29.43 -9.25 41.16
C PRO A 157 -30.19 -10.57 41.29
N VAL A 158 -29.46 -11.64 41.61
CA VAL A 158 -30.06 -12.88 42.11
C VAL A 158 -30.71 -12.49 43.43
N VAL A 159 -32.04 -12.37 43.44
CA VAL A 159 -32.83 -12.19 44.66
C VAL A 159 -32.61 -13.45 45.49
N ALA A 160 -31.89 -13.31 46.61
CA ALA A 160 -31.77 -14.36 47.61
C ALA A 160 -33.15 -14.62 48.21
N GLY A 161 -33.77 -15.72 47.81
CA GLY A 161 -34.99 -16.23 48.44
C GLY A 161 -34.71 -16.61 49.89
N SER A 162 -35.46 -16.00 50.80
CA SER A 162 -35.40 -16.21 52.23
C SER A 162 -35.70 -17.66 52.63
N SER A 163 -34.85 -18.18 53.50
CA SER A 163 -35.01 -19.41 54.26
C SER A 163 -36.35 -19.49 54.99
N GLY A 164 -37.14 -20.53 54.71
CA GLY A 164 -38.24 -21.01 55.54
C GLY A 164 -37.93 -22.42 56.03
N SER A 165 -37.86 -22.60 57.35
CA SER A 165 -37.62 -23.89 58.02
C SER A 165 -38.93 -24.62 58.31
N SER A 166 -38.90 -25.94 58.12
CA SER A 166 -39.73 -27.01 58.73
C SER A 166 -39.55 -28.22 57.80
N GLY A 167 -39.31 -29.46 58.18
CA GLY A 167 -39.35 -30.20 59.43
C GLY A 167 -39.42 -31.67 59.02
N SER A 168 -38.47 -32.47 59.51
CA SER A 168 -38.40 -33.94 59.66
C SER A 168 -39.34 -34.87 58.87
N THR A 169 -38.77 -35.88 58.19
CA THR A 169 -38.99 -37.31 58.48
C THR A 169 -38.06 -38.22 57.65
N GLU A 170 -37.54 -39.25 58.32
CA GLU A 170 -36.76 -40.38 57.81
C GLU A 170 -37.51 -41.21 56.75
N VAL A 171 -36.78 -41.98 55.91
CA VAL A 171 -36.79 -43.47 55.88
C VAL A 171 -35.67 -43.97 54.94
N ALA A 172 -35.04 -45.06 55.35
CA ALA A 172 -33.88 -45.75 54.78
C ALA A 172 -34.20 -46.79 53.68
N ALA A 173 -33.12 -47.38 53.14
CA ALA A 173 -33.00 -48.64 52.37
C ALA A 173 -33.40 -48.56 50.88
N SER A 174 -32.68 -49.11 49.91
CA SER A 174 -31.55 -50.07 49.84
C SER A 174 -30.68 -49.76 48.63
#